data_AF-A0A1I8HKH4-F1
#
_entry.id   AF-A0A1I8HKH4-F1
#
_cell.length_a   1.000
_cell.length_b   1.000
_cell.length_c   1.000
_cell.angle_alpha   90.00
_cell.angle_beta   90.00
_cell.angle_gamma   90.00
#
_symmetry.space_group_name_H-M   'P 1'
#
loop_
_entity.id
_entity.type
_entity.pdbx_description
1 polymer ?
#
loop_
_entity_poly.entity_id
_entity_poly.type
_entity_poly.pdbx_seq_one_letter_code
_entity_poly.pdbx_strand_id
1 'polypeptide(L)'
;TVATSASTRQYRAASCSPALQTELRVPAGNGASRRCAFNADTKQLSDNCSIEVTELPDSNAASFLFAPYSSGVAAFCDSVSRVSNPKLVHNRGADNLLNRHCGGLSAAEIVRMHEDFQRDVDGPRSGPADDSGVRFQLVAESEKRRVVVVMDTSGSMGSDSRISNMIGAVNQFLTEVLENGAECALISFNRKATVLVNFLTIDSPAARQRLAQAVSGLKAKGGTCIGGAVRRAMQ
;
A
#
# COMPACT_ATOMS: atom_id res chain seq x y z
N THR A 1 -41.07 -24.74 13.04
CA THR A 1 -40.73 -23.31 12.95
C THR A 1 -39.22 -23.21 12.97
N VAL A 2 -38.58 -23.13 11.80
CA VAL A 2 -37.11 -23.07 11.70
C VAL A 2 -36.73 -21.60 11.82
N ALA A 3 -36.07 -21.25 12.91
CA ALA A 3 -35.56 -19.91 13.15
C ALA A 3 -34.50 -19.57 12.09
N THR A 4 -34.82 -18.60 11.24
CA THR A 4 -33.87 -18.00 10.30
C THR A 4 -32.87 -17.16 11.10
N SER A 5 -31.68 -17.70 11.35
CA SER A 5 -30.56 -16.90 11.86
C SER A 5 -30.21 -15.84 10.83
N ALA A 6 -30.37 -14.56 11.19
CA ALA A 6 -29.91 -13.44 10.39
C ALA A 6 -28.40 -13.60 10.15
N SER A 7 -28.00 -13.97 8.93
CA SER A 7 -26.59 -14.09 8.58
C SER A 7 -25.97 -12.69 8.65
N THR A 8 -25.14 -12.45 9.66
CA THR A 8 -24.22 -11.32 9.70
C THR A 8 -23.39 -11.36 8.41
N ARG A 9 -23.61 -10.41 7.49
CA ARG A 9 -22.76 -10.27 6.29
C ARG A 9 -21.35 -9.94 6.74
N GLN A 10 -20.51 -10.97 6.85
CA GLN A 10 -19.10 -10.85 7.15
C GLN A 10 -18.40 -10.28 5.91
N TYR A 11 -17.68 -9.17 6.07
CA TYR A 11 -16.82 -8.65 5.01
C TYR A 11 -15.76 -9.70 4.68
N ARG A 12 -15.77 -10.19 3.44
CA ARG A 12 -14.76 -11.13 2.95
C ARG A 12 -13.65 -10.31 2.33
N ALA A 13 -12.49 -10.27 2.99
CA ALA A 13 -11.32 -9.60 2.43
C ALA A 13 -10.93 -10.21 1.08
N ALA A 14 -10.36 -9.37 0.21
CA ALA A 14 -9.68 -9.80 -1.00
C ALA A 14 -8.41 -10.58 -0.61
N SER A 15 -8.61 -11.88 -0.40
CA SER A 15 -7.63 -12.85 0.07
C SER A 15 -7.80 -14.14 -0.73
N CYS A 16 -6.80 -15.03 -0.71
CA CYS A 16 -6.92 -16.29 -1.44
C CYS A 16 -7.96 -17.20 -0.76
N SER A 17 -7.77 -17.50 0.54
CA SER A 17 -8.71 -18.38 1.23
C SER A 17 -9.99 -17.64 1.67
N PRO A 18 -11.18 -18.12 1.27
CA PRO A 18 -12.44 -17.58 1.80
C PRO A 18 -12.64 -17.87 3.29
N ALA A 19 -11.81 -18.73 3.89
CA ALA A 19 -11.82 -19.04 5.32
C ALA A 19 -11.03 -18.02 6.16
N LEU A 20 -10.30 -17.10 5.51
CA LEU A 20 -9.65 -16.03 6.24
C LEU A 20 -10.70 -15.10 6.85
N GLN A 21 -10.61 -14.93 8.16
CA GLN A 21 -11.41 -13.96 8.87
C GLN A 21 -10.61 -12.66 8.97
N THR A 22 -11.25 -11.57 8.57
CA THR A 22 -10.72 -10.23 8.74
C THR A 22 -11.71 -9.40 9.53
N GLU A 23 -11.21 -8.56 10.42
CA GLU A 23 -12.05 -7.63 11.16
C GLU A 23 -11.83 -6.21 10.66
N LEU A 24 -12.93 -5.56 10.31
CA LEU A 24 -12.93 -4.14 10.01
C LEU A 24 -13.11 -3.38 11.32
N ARG A 25 -12.08 -2.61 11.68
CA ARG A 25 -12.04 -1.87 12.93
C ARG A 25 -11.73 -0.39 12.69
N VAL A 26 -12.33 0.46 13.52
CA VAL A 26 -11.93 1.87 13.62
C VAL A 26 -10.96 1.97 14.81
N PRO A 27 -9.71 2.42 14.59
CA PRO A 27 -8.77 2.64 15.68
C PRO A 27 -9.30 3.73 16.59
N ALA A 28 -9.37 3.49 17.90
CA ALA A 28 -9.49 4.56 18.88
C ALA A 28 -8.10 4.81 19.48
N GLY A 29 -7.71 6.07 19.61
CA GLY A 29 -6.37 6.49 20.05
C GLY A 29 -5.96 6.07 21.47
N ASN A 30 -6.78 5.26 22.15
CA ASN A 30 -6.53 4.69 23.48
C ASN A 30 -6.29 3.17 23.45
N GLY A 31 -6.05 2.58 22.28
CA GLY A 31 -5.87 1.13 22.11
C GLY A 31 -7.19 0.33 22.09
N ALA A 32 -8.34 0.98 22.25
CA ALA A 32 -9.62 0.35 21.97
C ALA A 32 -9.91 0.38 20.47
N SER A 33 -10.57 -0.65 19.95
CA SER A 33 -10.98 -0.70 18.55
C SER A 33 -12.46 -1.07 18.45
N ARG A 34 -13.23 -0.26 17.71
CA ARG A 34 -14.68 -0.50 17.49
C ARG A 34 -14.90 -1.16 16.13
N ARG A 35 -15.92 -2.02 16.01
CA ARG A 35 -16.30 -2.59 14.71
C ARG A 35 -16.78 -1.50 13.76
N CYS A 36 -16.42 -1.63 12.49
CA CYS A 36 -16.92 -0.78 11.43
C CYS A 36 -18.43 -0.95 11.22
N ALA A 37 -19.14 0.16 11.04
CA ALA A 37 -20.53 0.12 10.59
C ALA A 37 -20.55 0.02 9.07
N PHE A 38 -21.39 -0.86 8.52
CA PHE A 38 -21.60 -1.00 7.07
C PHE A 38 -22.99 -0.49 6.71
N ASN A 39 -23.06 0.50 5.83
CA ASN A 39 -24.31 0.97 5.27
C ASN A 39 -24.72 0.05 4.11
N ALA A 40 -25.80 -0.71 4.29
CA ALA A 40 -26.24 -1.71 3.33
C ALA A 40 -26.74 -1.12 2.00
N ASP A 41 -27.21 0.13 2.01
CA ASP A 41 -27.78 0.83 0.87
C ASP A 41 -26.69 1.49 0.03
N THR A 42 -25.75 2.17 0.67
CA THR A 42 -24.65 2.87 -0.03
C THR A 42 -23.43 1.99 -0.30
N LYS A 43 -23.38 0.78 0.29
CA LYS A 43 -22.21 -0.12 0.28
C LYS A 43 -20.94 0.51 0.86
N GLN A 44 -21.08 1.52 1.72
CA GLN A 44 -19.95 2.23 2.33
C GLN A 44 -19.74 1.78 3.78
N LEU A 45 -18.47 1.77 4.18
CA LEU A 45 -18.05 1.59 5.57
C LEU A 45 -18.04 2.94 6.28
N SER A 46 -18.19 2.94 7.61
CA SER A 46 -18.04 4.16 8.41
C SER A 46 -16.66 4.80 8.23
N ASP A 47 -16.61 6.13 8.33
CA ASP A 47 -15.36 6.89 8.26
C ASP A 47 -14.30 6.35 9.23
N ASN A 48 -13.03 6.39 8.80
CA ASN A 48 -11.85 5.91 9.52
C ASN A 48 -11.81 4.40 9.81
N CYS A 49 -12.48 3.59 8.98
CA CYS A 49 -12.30 2.14 9.00
C CYS A 49 -10.95 1.72 8.45
N SER A 50 -10.16 1.06 9.30
CA SER A 50 -8.97 0.30 8.91
C SER A 50 -9.28 -1.20 8.88
N ILE A 51 -8.66 -1.93 7.97
CA ILE A 51 -8.72 -3.40 7.99
C ILE A 51 -7.62 -3.88 8.95
N GLU A 52 -8.03 -4.58 10.01
CA GLU A 52 -7.10 -5.27 10.89
C GLU A 52 -7.13 -6.76 10.52
N VAL A 53 -5.99 -7.29 10.09
CA VAL A 53 -5.87 -8.70 9.73
C VAL A 53 -5.58 -9.47 11.02
N THR A 54 -6.61 -10.13 11.55
CA THR A 54 -6.43 -11.07 12.66
C THR A 54 -6.05 -12.43 12.08
N GLU A 55 -4.75 -12.66 11.90
CA GLU A 55 -4.26 -13.95 11.43
C GLU A 55 -4.43 -15.02 12.51
N LEU A 56 -4.86 -16.23 12.12
CA LEU A 56 -4.63 -17.40 12.95
C LEU A 56 -3.13 -17.77 12.84
N PRO A 57 -2.47 -18.21 13.93
CA PRO A 57 -1.04 -18.55 13.96
C PRO A 57 -0.58 -19.53 12.86
N ASP A 58 -1.49 -20.38 12.38
CA ASP A 58 -1.23 -21.39 11.33
C ASP A 58 -1.93 -21.07 10.00
N SER A 59 -2.34 -19.81 9.78
CA SER A 59 -3.23 -19.51 8.67
C SER A 59 -2.58 -19.79 7.31
N ASN A 60 -1.25 -19.68 7.18
CA ASN A 60 -0.52 -19.76 5.89
C ASN A 60 -1.33 -19.07 4.77
N ALA A 61 -1.94 -17.95 5.13
CA ALA A 61 -2.92 -17.27 4.32
C ALA A 61 -2.17 -16.41 3.32
N ALA A 62 -1.87 -17.06 2.21
CA ALA A 62 -1.64 -16.51 0.89
C ALA A 62 -2.07 -15.04 0.69
N SER A 63 -1.21 -14.31 -0.03
CA SER A 63 -1.26 -12.91 -0.48
C SER A 63 -2.48 -12.06 -0.08
N PHE A 64 -2.24 -11.05 0.75
CA PHE A 64 -3.05 -9.84 0.85
C PHE A 64 -2.39 -8.74 0.05
N LEU A 65 -2.98 -8.36 -1.09
CA LEU A 65 -2.43 -7.26 -1.89
C LEU A 65 -2.32 -5.93 -1.10
N PHE A 66 -3.14 -5.75 -0.06
CA PHE A 66 -3.12 -4.57 0.80
C PHE A 66 -2.29 -4.72 2.09
N ALA A 67 -1.86 -5.93 2.44
CA ALA A 67 -1.07 -6.21 3.66
C ALA A 67 0.10 -7.17 3.39
N PRO A 68 1.03 -6.83 2.48
CA PRO A 68 2.16 -7.70 2.13
C PRO A 68 3.17 -7.88 3.26
N TYR A 69 3.08 -7.06 4.32
CA TYR A 69 3.94 -7.11 5.50
C TYR A 69 3.54 -8.19 6.52
N SER A 70 2.39 -8.83 6.33
CA SER A 70 1.86 -9.79 7.29
C SER A 70 2.63 -11.12 7.25
N SER A 71 2.98 -11.67 8.41
CA SER A 71 3.78 -12.90 8.51
C SER A 71 3.12 -14.14 7.86
N GLY A 72 1.79 -14.15 7.76
CA GLY A 72 1.05 -15.21 7.09
C GLY A 72 1.13 -15.19 5.56
N VAL A 73 1.64 -14.10 4.95
CA VAL A 73 1.78 -13.97 3.49
C VAL A 73 3.04 -14.68 3.01
N ALA A 74 2.88 -15.91 2.54
CA ALA A 74 3.99 -16.74 2.04
C ALA A 74 3.99 -16.98 0.52
N ALA A 75 2.86 -16.76 -0.17
CA ALA A 75 2.73 -17.02 -1.61
C ALA A 75 1.58 -16.22 -2.24
N PHE A 76 1.60 -16.10 -3.57
CA PHE A 76 0.49 -15.53 -4.35
C PHE A 76 -0.69 -16.50 -4.47
N CYS A 77 -1.91 -15.94 -4.59
CA CYS A 77 -3.09 -16.74 -4.93
C CYS A 77 -3.00 -17.24 -6.37
N ASP A 78 -3.56 -18.42 -6.64
CA ASP A 78 -3.74 -18.85 -8.02
C ASP A 78 -4.99 -19.73 -8.26
N SER A 79 -5.22 -20.10 -9.51
CA SER A 79 -6.26 -21.05 -9.88
C SER A 79 -6.05 -22.39 -9.18
N VAL A 80 -7.14 -23.10 -8.91
CA VAL A 80 -7.11 -24.44 -8.29
C VAL A 80 -6.21 -25.44 -9.03
N SER A 81 -5.99 -25.25 -10.34
CA SER A 81 -5.12 -26.09 -11.16
C SER A 81 -3.62 -25.76 -11.04
N ARG A 82 -3.26 -24.64 -10.39
CA ARG A 82 -1.87 -24.14 -10.30
C ARG A 82 -1.28 -24.21 -8.90
N VAL A 83 -2.11 -24.45 -7.87
CA VAL A 83 -1.68 -24.56 -6.48
C VAL A 83 -2.12 -25.89 -5.87
N SER A 84 -1.22 -26.52 -5.12
CA SER A 84 -1.50 -27.76 -4.40
C SER A 84 -2.15 -27.52 -3.04
N ASN A 85 -1.88 -26.37 -2.41
CA ASN A 85 -2.45 -25.99 -1.13
C ASN A 85 -3.78 -25.25 -1.32
N PRO A 86 -4.92 -25.78 -0.82
CA PRO A 86 -6.24 -25.14 -0.94
C PRO A 86 -6.29 -23.71 -0.39
N LYS A 87 -5.42 -23.36 0.57
CA LYS A 87 -5.33 -22.01 1.15
C LYS A 87 -4.79 -20.97 0.17
N LEU A 88 -4.11 -21.39 -0.89
CA LEU A 88 -3.57 -20.53 -1.95
C LEU A 88 -4.53 -20.38 -3.13
N VAL A 89 -5.70 -21.05 -3.12
CA VAL A 89 -6.67 -20.94 -4.21
C VAL A 89 -7.27 -19.55 -4.21
N HIS A 90 -7.37 -18.90 -5.37
CA HIS A 90 -7.94 -17.56 -5.50
C HIS A 90 -9.43 -17.51 -5.18
N ASN A 91 -9.85 -16.57 -4.33
CA ASN A 91 -11.25 -16.32 -4.03
C ASN A 91 -11.93 -15.51 -5.14
N ARG A 92 -12.47 -16.21 -6.14
CA ARG A 92 -13.22 -15.61 -7.25
C ARG A 92 -14.48 -14.86 -6.81
N GLY A 93 -15.01 -15.16 -5.62
CA GLY A 93 -16.23 -14.56 -5.06
C GLY A 93 -15.98 -13.33 -4.18
N ALA A 94 -14.72 -12.91 -3.99
CA ALA A 94 -14.42 -11.67 -3.27
C ALA A 94 -14.83 -10.45 -4.09
N ASP A 95 -15.45 -9.46 -3.46
CA ASP A 95 -15.79 -8.18 -4.11
C ASP A 95 -14.55 -7.27 -4.15
N ASN A 96 -13.78 -7.37 -5.23
CA ASN A 96 -12.64 -6.51 -5.51
C ASN A 96 -12.61 -6.12 -7.01
N LEU A 97 -11.84 -5.08 -7.33
CA LEU A 97 -11.74 -4.55 -8.69
C LEU A 97 -11.19 -5.60 -9.68
N LEU A 98 -10.20 -6.38 -9.27
CA LEU A 98 -9.63 -7.43 -10.11
C LEU A 98 -10.72 -8.43 -10.52
N ASN A 99 -11.48 -8.98 -9.58
CA ASN A 99 -12.55 -9.93 -9.88
C ASN A 99 -13.64 -9.31 -10.77
N ARG A 100 -14.02 -8.06 -10.53
CA ARG A 100 -15.04 -7.35 -11.33
C ARG A 100 -14.59 -7.11 -12.78
N HIS A 101 -13.34 -6.73 -12.99
CA HIS A 101 -12.83 -6.39 -14.32
C HIS A 101 -12.22 -7.58 -15.07
N CYS A 102 -11.83 -8.63 -14.36
CA CYS A 102 -11.12 -9.79 -14.90
C CYS A 102 -11.90 -11.09 -14.76
N GLY A 103 -13.23 -11.04 -14.60
CA GLY A 103 -14.10 -12.23 -14.58
C GLY A 103 -13.80 -13.20 -13.44
N GLY A 104 -13.31 -12.70 -12.30
CA GLY A 104 -12.93 -13.52 -11.16
C GLY A 104 -11.58 -14.25 -11.29
N LEU A 105 -10.77 -13.93 -12.30
CA LEU A 105 -9.44 -14.51 -12.47
C LEU A 105 -8.43 -13.95 -11.44
N SER A 106 -7.48 -14.79 -11.03
CA SER A 106 -6.36 -14.37 -10.18
C SER A 106 -5.42 -13.44 -10.95
N ALA A 107 -4.63 -12.64 -10.22
CA ALA A 107 -3.61 -11.79 -10.86
C ALA A 107 -2.61 -12.64 -11.65
N ALA A 108 -2.25 -13.82 -11.15
CA ALA A 108 -1.35 -14.75 -11.82
C ALA A 108 -1.97 -15.34 -13.10
N GLU A 109 -3.28 -15.62 -13.12
CA GLU A 109 -4.00 -16.02 -14.33
C GLU A 109 -3.94 -14.92 -15.40
N ILE A 110 -4.18 -13.66 -15.00
CA ILE A 110 -4.16 -12.52 -15.92
C ILE A 110 -2.76 -12.23 -16.47
N VAL A 111 -1.73 -12.27 -15.62
CA VAL A 111 -0.34 -12.07 -16.07
C VAL A 111 0.04 -13.13 -17.10
N ARG A 112 -0.30 -14.41 -16.87
CA ARG A 112 -0.02 -15.50 -17.82
C ARG A 112 -0.80 -15.41 -19.14
N MET A 113 -1.88 -14.63 -19.19
CA MET A 113 -2.60 -14.38 -20.42
C MET A 113 -1.92 -13.34 -21.32
N HIS A 114 -0.96 -12.56 -20.80
CA HIS A 114 -0.24 -11.58 -21.59
C HIS A 114 0.73 -12.27 -22.56
N GLU A 115 0.92 -11.69 -23.75
CA GLU A 115 1.75 -12.29 -24.80
C GLU A 115 3.21 -12.51 -24.37
N ASP A 116 3.74 -11.67 -23.49
CA ASP A 116 5.08 -11.82 -22.89
C ASP A 116 5.23 -13.13 -22.10
N PHE A 117 4.13 -13.74 -21.66
CA PHE A 117 4.10 -15.01 -20.94
C PHE A 117 3.57 -16.17 -21.79
N GLN A 118 3.01 -15.87 -22.97
CA GLN A 118 2.56 -16.88 -23.95
C GLN A 118 3.62 -17.18 -25.01
N ARG A 119 4.48 -16.20 -25.33
CA ARG A 119 5.54 -16.39 -26.31
C ARG A 119 6.74 -17.02 -25.64
N ASP A 120 7.16 -18.13 -26.24
CA ASP A 120 8.33 -18.92 -25.87
C ASP A 120 9.67 -18.23 -26.23
N VAL A 121 9.73 -16.89 -26.18
CA VAL A 121 11.01 -16.18 -26.40
C VAL A 121 11.96 -16.46 -25.24
N ASP A 122 11.40 -16.76 -24.08
CA ASP A 122 11.98 -17.46 -22.93
C ASP A 122 10.81 -17.70 -21.96
N GLY A 123 10.01 -18.77 -22.11
CA GLY A 123 8.90 -19.08 -21.17
C GLY A 123 9.37 -19.02 -19.70
N PRO A 124 8.48 -19.01 -18.67
CA PRO A 124 8.91 -18.86 -17.28
C PRO A 124 10.05 -19.82 -16.99
N ARG A 125 11.29 -19.28 -16.98
CA ARG A 125 12.47 -20.10 -16.76
C ARG A 125 12.19 -20.81 -15.46
N SER A 126 12.36 -22.12 -15.42
CA SER A 126 12.49 -22.82 -14.15
C SER A 126 13.54 -22.03 -13.40
N GLY A 127 13.11 -21.19 -12.45
CA GLY A 127 14.03 -20.42 -11.64
C GLY A 127 15.01 -21.44 -11.07
N PRO A 128 16.31 -21.13 -10.99
CA PRO A 128 17.23 -22.06 -10.36
C PRO A 128 16.61 -22.48 -9.03
N ALA A 129 16.51 -23.79 -8.82
CA ALA A 129 15.89 -24.35 -7.62
C ALA A 129 16.52 -23.67 -6.39
N ASP A 130 15.74 -22.84 -5.70
CA ASP A 130 16.09 -22.13 -4.46
C ASP A 130 17.41 -21.34 -4.40
N ASP A 131 18.19 -21.22 -5.48
CA ASP A 131 19.48 -20.54 -5.43
C ASP A 131 19.71 -19.74 -6.71
N SER A 132 19.10 -18.56 -6.80
CA SER A 132 19.46 -17.57 -7.81
C SER A 132 20.91 -17.08 -7.65
N GLY A 133 21.64 -17.50 -6.61
CA GLY A 133 22.94 -16.94 -6.23
C GLY A 133 22.85 -15.46 -5.83
N VAL A 134 21.66 -14.85 -5.91
CA VAL A 134 21.40 -13.46 -5.56
C VAL A 134 21.28 -13.38 -4.05
N ARG A 135 22.43 -13.20 -3.42
CA ARG A 135 22.48 -12.85 -2.00
C ARG A 135 22.16 -11.37 -1.86
N PHE A 136 20.93 -11.09 -1.46
CA PHE A 136 20.60 -9.76 -0.98
C PHE A 136 21.30 -9.56 0.36
N GLN A 137 22.31 -8.69 0.39
CA GLN A 137 22.79 -8.18 1.65
C GLN A 137 21.75 -7.17 2.14
N LEU A 138 20.99 -7.55 3.15
CA LEU A 138 20.13 -6.61 3.87
C LEU A 138 21.06 -5.66 4.63
N VAL A 139 21.37 -4.53 4.01
CA VAL A 139 22.02 -3.43 4.71
C VAL A 139 20.93 -2.80 5.56
N ALA A 140 20.90 -3.16 6.84
CA ALA A 140 19.98 -2.55 7.80
C ALA A 140 20.22 -1.04 7.79
N GLU A 141 19.15 -0.30 7.51
CA GLU A 141 19.16 1.16 7.58
C GLU A 141 19.64 1.59 8.97
N SER A 142 20.51 2.60 9.02
CA SER A 142 20.90 3.26 10.28
C SER A 142 19.65 3.54 11.12
N GLU A 143 19.73 3.38 12.45
CA GLU A 143 18.64 3.74 13.38
C GLU A 143 18.14 5.18 13.19
N LYS A 144 18.94 6.02 12.53
CA LYS A 144 18.58 7.38 12.12
C LYS A 144 18.61 7.46 10.60
N ARG A 145 17.42 7.43 9.98
CA ARG A 145 17.25 7.52 8.53
C ARG A 145 17.30 8.98 8.08
N ARG A 146 17.99 9.24 6.97
CA ARG A 146 17.98 10.55 6.29
C ARG A 146 17.09 10.45 5.07
N VAL A 147 15.96 11.15 5.09
CA VAL A 147 14.95 11.10 4.03
C VAL A 147 14.84 12.45 3.36
N VAL A 148 14.79 12.45 2.02
CA VAL A 148 14.48 13.65 1.23
C VAL A 148 13.18 13.41 0.49
N VAL A 149 12.14 14.19 0.80
CA VAL A 149 10.85 14.13 0.10
C VAL A 149 10.87 15.13 -1.04
N VAL A 150 10.77 14.64 -2.28
CA VAL A 150 10.80 15.45 -3.50
C VAL A 150 9.41 15.50 -4.11
N MET A 151 8.82 16.69 -4.20
CA MET A 151 7.41 16.92 -4.55
C MET A 151 7.27 17.66 -5.88
N ASP A 152 6.57 17.06 -6.84
CA ASP A 152 6.24 17.72 -8.10
C ASP A 152 5.17 18.80 -7.85
N THR A 153 5.43 20.02 -8.32
CA THR A 153 4.55 21.19 -8.25
C THR A 153 4.37 21.83 -9.63
N SER A 154 4.61 21.07 -10.69
CA SER A 154 4.35 21.48 -12.08
C SER A 154 2.87 21.78 -12.32
N GLY A 155 2.57 22.49 -13.40
CA GLY A 155 1.19 22.92 -13.70
C GLY A 155 0.19 21.76 -13.80
N SER A 156 0.63 20.58 -14.24
CA SER A 156 -0.22 19.38 -14.34
C SER A 156 -0.73 18.91 -12.98
N MET A 157 -0.06 19.27 -11.88
CA MET A 157 -0.49 18.97 -10.51
C MET A 157 -1.71 19.80 -10.07
N GLY A 158 -2.07 20.85 -10.81
CA GLY A 158 -3.23 21.70 -10.51
C GLY A 158 -4.57 21.08 -10.91
N SER A 159 -4.54 20.03 -11.72
CA SER A 159 -5.71 19.28 -12.21
C SER A 159 -6.06 18.11 -11.28
N ASP A 160 -7.31 17.64 -11.33
CA ASP A 160 -7.80 16.40 -10.68
C ASP A 160 -7.43 16.25 -9.20
N SER A 161 -7.36 17.35 -8.44
CA SER A 161 -6.97 17.34 -7.03
C SER A 161 -5.58 16.70 -6.77
N ARG A 162 -4.71 16.62 -7.78
CA ARG A 162 -3.40 15.94 -7.68
C ARG A 162 -2.50 16.57 -6.63
N ILE A 163 -2.42 17.91 -6.61
CA ILE A 163 -1.60 18.61 -5.60
C ILE A 163 -2.15 18.44 -4.19
N SER A 164 -3.48 18.48 -4.00
CA SER A 164 -4.08 18.23 -2.68
C SER A 164 -3.88 16.79 -2.22
N ASN A 165 -3.95 15.81 -3.12
CA ASN A 165 -3.70 14.40 -2.81
C ASN A 165 -2.23 14.18 -2.43
N MET A 166 -1.29 14.79 -3.17
CA MET A 166 0.13 14.76 -2.81
C MET A 166 0.38 15.40 -1.45
N ILE A 167 -0.19 16.58 -1.18
CA ILE A 167 -0.07 17.26 0.12
C ILE A 167 -0.59 16.34 1.25
N GLY A 168 -1.76 15.72 1.05
CA GLY A 168 -2.33 14.77 2.01
C GLY A 168 -1.41 13.56 2.27
N ALA A 169 -0.93 12.93 1.20
CA ALA A 169 -0.04 11.77 1.31
C ALA A 169 1.30 12.11 1.99
N VAL A 170 1.88 13.27 1.68
CA VAL A 170 3.12 13.73 2.32
C VAL A 170 2.87 14.07 3.79
N ASN A 171 1.77 14.74 4.13
CA ASN A 171 1.43 15.02 5.53
C ASN A 171 1.21 13.74 6.34
N GLN A 172 0.56 12.73 5.75
CA GLN A 172 0.41 11.41 6.37
C GLN A 172 1.77 10.74 6.58
N PHE A 173 2.62 10.72 5.56
CA PHE A 173 3.98 10.16 5.66
C PHE A 173 4.79 10.83 6.79
N LEU A 174 4.78 12.17 6.85
CA LEU A 174 5.50 12.95 7.85
C LEU A 174 4.95 12.78 9.27
N THR A 175 3.68 12.41 9.43
CA THR A 175 3.04 12.31 10.75
C THR A 175 3.02 10.87 11.27
N GLU A 176 2.75 9.91 10.40
CA GLU A 176 2.43 8.52 10.78
C GLU A 176 3.52 7.51 10.41
N VAL A 177 4.28 7.77 9.35
CA VAL A 177 5.22 6.77 8.79
C VAL A 177 6.65 7.05 9.20
N LEU A 178 7.08 8.31 9.12
CA LEU A 178 8.46 8.69 9.44
C LEU A 178 8.69 8.57 10.96
N GLU A 179 9.68 7.78 11.37
CA GLU A 179 9.96 7.50 12.78
C GLU A 179 10.62 8.68 13.51
N ASN A 180 10.54 8.67 14.84
CA ASN A 180 11.27 9.64 15.66
C ASN A 180 12.78 9.38 15.55
N GLY A 181 13.58 10.45 15.48
CA GLY A 181 15.04 10.38 15.32
C GLY A 181 15.53 10.38 13.87
N ALA A 182 14.64 10.21 12.90
CA ALA A 182 14.96 10.43 11.49
C ALA A 182 15.24 11.91 11.19
N GLU A 183 15.98 12.19 10.11
CA GLU A 183 16.15 13.53 9.55
C GLU A 183 15.39 13.65 8.23
N CYS A 184 14.60 14.72 8.07
CA CYS A 184 13.82 14.95 6.86
C CYS A 184 14.17 16.29 6.20
N ALA A 185 14.39 16.27 4.89
CA ALA A 185 14.42 17.46 4.05
C ALA A 185 13.24 17.44 3.06
N LEU A 186 12.71 18.62 2.77
CA LEU A 186 11.58 18.79 1.86
C LEU A 186 11.99 19.63 0.66
N ILE A 187 11.77 19.10 -0.53
CA ILE A 187 12.04 19.78 -1.80
C ILE A 187 10.75 19.78 -2.61
N SER A 188 10.35 20.95 -3.10
CA SER A 188 9.39 21.04 -4.20
C SER A 188 10.12 21.30 -5.50
N PHE A 189 9.56 20.87 -6.62
CA PHE A 189 10.11 21.21 -7.92
C PHE A 189 9.03 21.47 -8.97
N ASN A 190 9.38 22.33 -9.92
CA ASN A 190 8.68 22.46 -11.19
C ASN A 190 9.75 22.55 -12.30
N ARG A 191 10.04 23.73 -12.83
CA ARG A 191 11.21 23.98 -13.69
C ARG A 191 12.53 23.96 -12.91
N LYS A 192 12.49 24.23 -11.60
CA LYS A 192 13.65 24.25 -10.70
C LYS A 192 13.28 23.60 -9.37
N ALA A 193 14.28 23.09 -8.67
CA ALA A 193 14.15 22.58 -7.31
C ALA A 193 14.19 23.72 -6.29
N THR A 194 13.31 23.67 -5.29
CA THR A 194 13.24 24.61 -4.18
C THR A 194 13.26 23.81 -2.88
N VAL A 195 14.27 24.06 -2.04
CA VAL A 195 14.33 23.49 -0.70
C VAL A 195 13.33 24.25 0.18
N LEU A 196 12.30 23.56 0.64
CA LEU A 196 11.29 24.11 1.55
C LEU A 196 11.78 24.05 2.99
N VAL A 197 12.38 22.92 3.36
CA VAL A 197 12.97 22.66 4.67
C VAL A 197 14.26 21.87 4.43
N ASN A 198 15.37 22.36 4.97
CA ASN A 198 16.61 21.58 5.01
C ASN A 198 16.49 20.49 6.08
N PHE A 199 17.43 19.55 6.16
CA PHE A 199 17.39 18.44 7.12
C PHE A 199 16.99 18.91 8.53
N LEU A 200 15.85 18.39 8.97
CA LEU A 200 15.27 18.62 10.29
C LEU A 200 15.08 17.28 10.96
N THR A 201 15.65 17.13 12.15
CA THR A 201 15.45 15.94 12.98
C THR A 201 14.02 15.88 13.52
N ILE A 202 13.40 14.70 13.43
CA ILE A 202 12.06 14.43 13.93
C ILE A 202 12.14 13.99 15.40
N ASP A 203 12.35 14.95 16.28
CA ASP A 203 12.48 14.72 17.73
C ASP A 203 11.24 15.15 18.54
N SER A 204 10.29 15.82 17.88
CA SER A 204 9.19 16.49 18.55
C SER A 204 7.96 16.67 17.65
N PRO A 205 6.74 16.80 18.24
CA PRO A 205 5.54 17.18 17.49
C PRO A 205 5.70 18.53 16.75
N ALA A 206 6.46 19.46 17.32
CA ALA A 206 6.74 20.75 16.69
C ALA A 206 7.57 20.61 15.41
N ALA A 207 8.55 19.69 15.37
CA ALA A 207 9.30 19.38 14.16
C ALA A 207 8.39 18.83 13.05
N ARG A 208 7.48 17.89 13.40
CA ARG A 208 6.49 17.35 12.44
C ARG A 208 5.54 18.44 11.93
N GLN A 209 5.04 19.29 12.82
CA GLN A 209 4.17 20.40 12.45
C GLN A 209 4.87 21.38 11.50
N ARG A 210 6.15 21.69 11.74
CA ARG A 210 6.95 22.55 10.85
C ARG A 210 7.06 21.98 9.44
N LEU A 211 7.29 20.67 9.31
CA LEU A 211 7.34 20.00 8.01
C LEU A 211 5.97 20.03 7.32
N ALA A 212 4.89 19.69 8.04
CA ALA A 212 3.53 19.72 7.49
C ALA A 212 3.09 21.11 7.03
N GLN A 213 3.46 22.16 7.77
CA GLN A 213 3.21 23.56 7.39
C GLN A 213 3.95 23.95 6.10
N ALA A 214 5.18 23.47 5.92
CA ALA A 214 5.96 23.74 4.72
C ALA A 214 5.34 23.12 3.45
N VAL A 215 4.55 22.04 3.60
CA VAL A 215 3.89 21.34 2.48
C VAL A 215 2.50 21.91 2.19
N SER A 216 1.78 22.39 3.21
CA SER A 216 0.39 22.87 3.11
C SER A 216 0.18 24.05 2.16
N GLY A 217 1.24 24.82 1.86
CA GLY A 217 1.20 26.00 1.00
C GLY A 217 1.56 25.77 -0.47
N LEU A 218 1.83 24.53 -0.89
CA LEU A 218 2.31 24.25 -2.25
C LEU A 218 1.25 24.54 -3.31
N LYS A 219 1.68 25.16 -4.41
CA LYS A 219 0.82 25.52 -5.55
C LYS A 219 1.40 24.99 -6.85
N ALA A 220 0.54 24.46 -7.69
CA ALA A 220 0.91 23.93 -8.99
C ALA A 220 1.18 25.07 -9.98
N LYS A 221 2.37 25.09 -10.58
CA LYS A 221 2.73 26.04 -11.64
C LYS A 221 3.96 25.58 -12.43
N GLY A 222 4.05 26.03 -13.68
CA GLY A 222 5.25 25.88 -14.50
C GLY A 222 5.43 24.48 -15.10
N GLY A 223 6.62 24.22 -15.65
CA GLY A 223 7.00 22.92 -16.23
C GLY A 223 7.53 21.93 -15.19
N THR A 224 8.19 20.86 -15.64
CA THR A 224 8.75 19.81 -14.78
C THR A 224 10.24 19.58 -15.08
N CYS A 225 11.03 19.27 -14.05
CA CYS A 225 12.48 19.03 -14.11
C CYS A 225 12.92 18.15 -12.94
N ILE A 226 12.54 16.86 -13.00
CA ILE A 226 12.88 15.90 -11.94
C ILE A 226 14.40 15.73 -11.77
N GLY A 227 15.18 15.79 -12.86
CA GLY A 227 16.64 15.68 -12.79
C GLY A 227 17.30 16.80 -11.98
N GLY A 228 16.75 18.02 -12.02
CA GLY A 228 17.21 19.13 -11.19
C GLY A 228 16.86 18.93 -9.71
N ALA A 229 15.69 18.34 -9.45
CA ALA A 229 15.24 18.02 -8.09
C ALA A 229 16.07 16.92 -7.44
N VAL A 230 16.31 15.81 -8.15
CA VAL A 230 17.15 14.71 -7.68
C VAL A 230 18.58 15.18 -7.43
N ARG A 231 19.16 15.97 -8.34
CA ARG A 231 20.50 16.54 -8.13
C ARG A 231 20.56 17.42 -6.88
N ARG A 232 19.49 18.18 -6.60
CA ARG A 232 19.42 19.01 -5.39
C ARG A 232 19.22 18.18 -4.12
N ALA A 233 18.52 17.05 -4.19
CA ALA A 233 18.32 16.14 -3.07
C ALA A 233 19.61 15.42 -2.63
N MET A 234 20.58 15.28 -3.53
CA MET A 234 21.87 14.65 -3.27
C MET A 234 22.96 15.61 -2.73
N GLN A 235 22.64 16.90 -2.59
CA GLN A 235 23.56 17.95 -2.10
C GLN A 235 23.21 18.38 -0.69
#